data_AF-A0AAQ4RKB9-F1
#
_entry.id   AF-A0AAQ4RKB9-F1
#
_cell.length_a   1.000
_cell.length_b   1.000
_cell.length_c   1.000
_cell.angle_alpha   90.00
_cell.angle_beta   90.00
_cell.angle_gamma   90.00
#
_symmetry.space_group_name_H-M   'P 1'
#
loop_
_entity.id
_entity.type
_entity.pdbx_description
1 polymer ?
#
loop_
_entity_poly.entity_id
_entity_poly.type
_entity_poly.pdbx_seq_one_letter_code
_entity_poly.pdbx_strand_id
1 'polypeptide(L)'
;MSRNTSVTRVDVSSVAQAQRVPVHLMPCEIEHEGPAHVSEYLTATTKDCKLEKTVSFRGRGLKGQELSCPQGYTGLVLKDINEPSSDQEDRLLRVSSVFDKLTYWNLETPPNSDDAVVMAMDWPELAQAIHGPVED
;
A
#
# COMPACT_ATOMS: atom_id res chain seq x y z
N MET A 1 22.45 30.93 -11.03
CA MET A 1 22.83 29.62 -10.46
C MET A 1 21.73 28.64 -10.80
N SER A 2 22.00 27.64 -11.64
CA SER A 2 21.01 26.62 -11.98
C SER A 2 20.77 25.75 -10.76
N ARG A 3 19.54 25.67 -10.25
CA ARG A 3 19.17 24.65 -9.27
C ARG A 3 19.19 23.32 -10.02
N ASN A 4 20.20 22.50 -9.78
CA ASN A 4 20.13 21.09 -10.15
C ASN A 4 18.95 20.49 -9.35
N THR A 5 17.84 20.25 -10.03
CA THR A 5 16.68 19.59 -9.45
C THR A 5 16.82 18.11 -9.79
N SER A 6 16.99 17.27 -8.76
CA SER A 6 17.00 15.82 -8.93
C SER A 6 15.61 15.36 -9.31
N VAL A 7 15.53 14.46 -10.29
CA VAL A 7 14.27 13.90 -10.79
C VAL A 7 14.14 12.46 -10.33
N THR A 8 12.96 12.10 -9.79
CA THR A 8 12.61 10.69 -9.55
C THR A 8 11.83 10.16 -10.74
N ARG A 9 12.37 9.17 -11.42
CA ARG A 9 11.73 8.47 -12.54
C ARG A 9 11.20 7.12 -12.07
N VAL A 10 10.00 6.77 -12.53
CA VAL A 10 9.39 5.45 -12.26
C VAL A 10 9.37 4.65 -13.56
N ASP A 11 10.06 3.52 -13.57
CA ASP A 11 9.98 2.52 -14.64
C ASP A 11 8.74 1.65 -14.44
N VAL A 12 7.70 1.95 -15.24
CA VAL A 12 6.41 1.26 -15.23
C VAL A 12 6.32 0.12 -16.24
N SER A 13 7.40 -0.17 -16.99
CA SER A 13 7.39 -1.21 -18.03
C SER A 13 7.07 -2.61 -17.48
N SER A 14 7.41 -2.86 -16.21
CA SER A 14 7.17 -4.14 -15.55
C SER A 14 5.77 -4.30 -14.94
N VAL A 15 4.90 -3.27 -14.92
CA VAL A 15 3.59 -3.32 -14.24
C VAL A 15 2.75 -4.51 -14.71
N ALA A 16 2.66 -4.74 -16.02
CA ALA A 16 1.82 -5.81 -16.58
C ALA A 16 2.33 -7.23 -16.24
N GLN A 17 3.62 -7.37 -15.97
CA GLN A 17 4.28 -8.66 -15.66
C GLN A 17 4.54 -8.83 -14.16
N ALA A 18 4.36 -7.78 -13.36
CA ALA A 18 4.64 -7.78 -11.94
C ALA A 18 3.69 -8.72 -11.19
N GLN A 19 4.25 -9.41 -10.19
CA GLN A 19 3.47 -10.33 -9.37
C GLN A 19 2.48 -9.56 -8.48
N ARG A 20 1.25 -10.07 -8.39
CA ARG A 20 0.27 -9.62 -7.39
C ARG A 20 0.61 -10.17 -6.02
N VAL A 21 0.76 -9.30 -5.03
CA VAL A 21 1.15 -9.69 -3.66
C VAL A 21 0.09 -9.29 -2.63
N PRO A 22 -0.09 -10.10 -1.57
CA PRO A 22 -0.90 -9.68 -0.42
C PRO A 22 -0.19 -8.57 0.35
N VAL A 23 -0.93 -7.52 0.72
CA VAL A 23 -0.45 -6.39 1.50
C VAL A 23 -1.25 -6.27 2.79
N HIS A 24 -0.57 -6.03 3.90
CA HIS A 24 -1.18 -5.85 5.23
C HIS A 24 -0.76 -4.51 5.82
N LEU A 25 -1.73 -3.67 6.17
CA LEU A 25 -1.51 -2.45 6.94
C LEU A 25 -1.74 -2.74 8.42
N MET A 26 -0.66 -2.71 9.21
CA MET A 26 -0.67 -3.08 10.63
C MET A 26 -0.96 -1.85 11.52
N PRO A 27 -1.65 -2.00 12.67
CA PRO A 27 -1.91 -0.91 13.61
C PRO A 27 -0.73 -0.72 14.58
N CYS A 28 0.49 -0.90 14.09
CA CYS A 28 1.72 -0.76 14.86
C CYS A 28 2.90 -0.49 13.94
N GLU A 29 3.93 0.10 14.52
CA GLU A 29 5.23 0.31 13.87
C GLU A 29 6.14 -0.90 14.14
N ILE A 30 6.85 -1.33 13.10
CA ILE A 30 7.82 -2.42 13.16
C ILE A 30 9.15 -1.85 12.67
N GLU A 31 10.12 -1.70 13.58
CA GLU A 31 11.43 -1.10 13.28
C GLU A 31 12.28 -1.93 12.30
N HIS A 32 11.96 -3.22 12.13
CA HIS A 32 12.69 -4.09 11.23
C HIS A 32 12.24 -3.92 9.78
N GLU A 33 13.13 -3.40 8.95
CA GLU A 33 12.98 -3.33 7.50
C GLU A 33 13.70 -4.51 6.83
N GLY A 34 12.97 -5.58 6.50
CA GLY A 34 13.56 -6.76 5.90
C GLY A 34 12.57 -7.91 5.67
N PRO A 35 13.07 -9.07 5.19
CA PRO A 35 12.25 -10.25 4.98
C PRO A 35 11.63 -10.77 6.29
N ALA A 36 10.37 -11.20 6.23
CA ALA A 36 9.66 -11.81 7.35
C ALA A 36 8.84 -13.03 6.89
N HIS A 37 8.70 -14.02 7.77
CA HIS A 37 7.95 -15.26 7.52
C HIS A 37 6.43 -15.06 7.64
N VAL A 38 5.87 -14.11 6.88
CA VAL A 38 4.45 -13.69 6.96
C VAL A 38 3.50 -14.85 6.66
N SER A 39 3.83 -15.69 5.68
CA SER A 39 3.01 -16.84 5.29
C SER A 39 2.87 -17.86 6.42
N GLU A 40 3.97 -18.12 7.15
CA GLU A 40 4.03 -19.13 8.21
C GLU A 40 3.35 -18.67 9.50
N TYR A 41 3.48 -17.40 9.87
CA TYR A 41 3.00 -16.90 11.16
C TYR A 41 1.69 -16.11 11.06
N LEU A 42 1.59 -15.15 10.14
CA LEU A 42 0.43 -14.26 10.04
C LEU A 42 -0.68 -14.89 9.20
N THR A 43 -0.33 -15.31 7.98
CA THR A 43 -1.32 -15.83 7.01
C THR A 43 -1.91 -17.15 7.50
N ALA A 44 -1.07 -18.07 7.99
CA ALA A 44 -1.52 -19.37 8.49
C ALA A 44 -2.46 -19.29 9.70
N THR A 45 -2.37 -18.23 10.50
CA THR A 45 -3.20 -18.06 11.72
C THR A 45 -4.37 -17.10 11.51
N THR A 46 -4.48 -16.49 10.33
CA THR A 46 -5.59 -15.61 9.98
C THR A 46 -6.86 -16.43 9.80
N LYS A 47 -7.90 -16.08 10.55
CA LYS A 47 -9.25 -16.63 10.39
C LYS A 47 -10.08 -15.67 9.56
N ASP A 48 -10.70 -16.19 8.52
CA ASP A 48 -11.55 -15.44 7.61
C ASP A 48 -13.02 -15.85 7.81
N CYS A 49 -13.81 -14.96 8.40
CA CYS A 49 -15.21 -15.19 8.70
C CYS A 49 -16.06 -14.17 7.95
N LYS A 50 -16.53 -14.54 6.75
CA LYS A 50 -17.36 -13.71 5.85
C LYS A 50 -16.66 -12.42 5.39
N LEU A 51 -16.77 -11.36 6.21
CA LEU A 51 -16.28 -10.00 5.93
C LEU A 51 -15.26 -9.54 6.99
N GLU A 52 -15.10 -10.29 8.07
CA GLU A 52 -14.16 -9.98 9.14
C GLU A 52 -13.00 -10.98 9.12
N LYS A 53 -11.78 -10.45 9.06
CA LYS A 53 -10.57 -11.21 9.29
C LYS A 53 -10.14 -11.03 10.74
N THR A 54 -9.60 -12.07 11.35
CA THR A 54 -9.04 -12.00 12.70
C THR A 54 -7.69 -12.70 12.75
N VAL A 55 -6.72 -12.11 13.44
CA VAL A 55 -5.39 -12.70 13.62
C VAL A 55 -4.81 -12.26 14.95
N SER A 56 -3.81 -12.98 15.47
CA SER A 56 -3.01 -12.52 16.61
C SER A 56 -1.64 -12.09 16.13
N PHE A 57 -1.22 -10.89 16.50
CA PHE A 57 0.13 -10.41 16.25
C PHE A 57 0.78 -10.01 17.57
N ARG A 58 1.93 -10.63 17.89
CA ARG A 58 2.62 -10.45 19.18
C ARG A 58 1.71 -10.70 20.41
N GLY A 59 0.79 -11.65 20.29
CA GLY A 59 -0.16 -12.00 21.35
C GLY A 59 -1.38 -11.07 21.46
N ARG A 60 -1.49 -10.04 20.61
CA ARG A 60 -2.62 -9.11 20.59
C ARG A 60 -3.59 -9.45 19.46
N GLY A 61 -4.88 -9.45 19.77
CA GLY A 61 -5.93 -9.72 18.80
C GLY A 61 -6.14 -8.54 17.86
N LEU A 62 -6.07 -8.81 16.56
CA LEU A 62 -6.36 -7.85 15.50
C LEU A 62 -7.66 -8.24 14.78
N LYS A 63 -8.41 -7.22 14.39
CA LYS A 63 -9.59 -7.32 13.53
C LYS A 63 -9.27 -6.65 12.21
N GLY A 64 -9.58 -7.29 11.10
CA GLY A 64 -9.18 -6.83 9.78
C GLY A 64 -10.31 -6.84 8.78
N GLN A 65 -10.17 -5.95 7.81
CA GLN A 65 -11.06 -5.80 6.67
C GLN A 65 -10.22 -5.71 5.40
N GLU A 66 -10.74 -6.28 4.32
CA GLU A 66 -10.15 -6.11 3.00
C GLU A 66 -10.60 -4.79 2.38
N LEU A 67 -9.65 -3.93 2.03
CA LEU A 67 -9.88 -2.68 1.32
C LEU A 67 -9.43 -2.85 -0.13
N SER A 68 -10.35 -2.69 -1.06
CA SER A 68 -10.03 -2.71 -2.48
C SER A 68 -9.45 -1.38 -2.91
N CYS A 69 -8.54 -1.38 -3.87
CA CYS A 69 -8.10 -0.15 -4.50
C CYS A 69 -9.29 0.54 -5.18
N PRO A 70 -9.30 1.89 -5.25
CA PRO A 70 -10.38 2.63 -5.89
C PRO A 70 -10.55 2.25 -7.36
N GLN A 71 -11.76 2.40 -7.91
CA GLN A 71 -12.07 1.96 -9.26
C GLN A 71 -11.14 2.62 -10.29
N GLY A 72 -10.50 1.81 -11.14
CA GLY A 72 -9.54 2.29 -12.14
C GLY A 72 -8.11 2.48 -11.62
N TYR A 73 -7.85 2.19 -10.35
CA TYR A 73 -6.53 2.27 -9.73
C TYR A 73 -5.97 0.88 -9.41
N THR A 74 -4.64 0.80 -9.32
CA THR A 74 -3.91 -0.37 -8.80
C THR A 74 -2.78 0.13 -7.91
N GLY A 75 -2.43 -0.67 -6.90
CA GLY A 75 -1.32 -0.39 -6.01
C GLY A 75 0.01 -0.87 -6.60
N LEU A 76 1.05 -0.05 -6.47
CA LEU A 76 2.41 -0.36 -6.92
C LEU A 76 3.35 -0.44 -5.71
N VAL A 77 4.17 -1.48 -5.64
CA VAL A 77 5.30 -1.56 -4.69
C VAL A 77 6.58 -1.23 -5.44
N LEU A 78 7.14 -0.07 -5.15
CA LEU A 78 8.33 0.45 -5.83
C LEU A 78 9.61 0.08 -5.05
N LYS A 79 10.69 -0.18 -5.79
CA LYS A 79 12.04 -0.32 -5.23
C LYS A 79 13.01 0.57 -5.99
N ASP A 80 13.94 1.19 -5.27
CA ASP A 80 15.07 1.90 -5.87
C ASP A 80 15.95 0.88 -6.63
N ILE A 81 16.30 1.22 -7.88
CA ILE A 81 17.27 0.45 -8.67
C ILE A 81 18.69 0.81 -8.23
N ASN A 82 18.90 2.09 -7.92
CA ASN A 82 20.14 2.63 -7.37
C ASN A 82 19.76 3.44 -6.13
N GLU A 83 20.33 3.10 -4.97
CA GLU A 83 20.28 3.99 -3.81
C GLU A 83 21.15 5.23 -4.15
N PRO A 84 20.56 6.43 -4.27
CA PRO A 84 21.34 7.62 -4.61
C PRO A 84 22.34 7.90 -3.48
N SER A 85 23.57 8.23 -3.85
CA SER A 85 24.64 8.53 -2.89
C SER A 85 24.52 9.95 -2.31
N SER A 86 23.67 10.79 -2.92
CA SER A 86 23.38 12.16 -2.48
C SER A 86 22.02 12.65 -3.01
N ASP A 87 21.45 13.67 -2.38
CA ASP A 87 20.18 14.29 -2.77
C ASP A 87 20.19 14.97 -4.15
N GLN A 88 21.36 15.09 -4.77
CA GLN A 88 21.56 15.72 -6.08
C GLN A 88 21.49 14.73 -7.25
N GLU A 89 21.38 13.44 -6.97
CA GLU A 89 21.31 12.39 -7.99
C GLU A 89 19.86 12.08 -8.40
N ASP A 90 19.67 11.83 -9.70
CA ASP A 90 18.40 11.34 -10.21
C ASP A 90 18.12 9.95 -9.62
N ARG A 91 16.87 9.73 -9.20
CA ARG A 91 16.40 8.45 -8.64
C ARG A 91 15.65 7.67 -9.69
N LEU A 92 15.86 6.36 -9.72
CA LEU A 92 15.14 5.45 -10.60
C LEU A 92 14.47 4.37 -9.77
N LEU A 93 13.14 4.40 -9.76
CA LEU A 93 12.28 3.42 -9.10
C LEU A 93 11.76 2.41 -10.13
N ARG A 94 11.75 1.13 -9.77
CA ARG A 94 11.10 0.06 -10.55
C ARG A 94 9.92 -0.51 -9.79
N VAL A 95 8.89 -0.91 -10.52
CA VAL A 95 7.79 -1.71 -9.98
C VAL A 95 8.26 -3.12 -9.67
N SER A 96 8.27 -3.48 -8.38
CA SER A 96 8.66 -4.79 -7.87
C SER A 96 7.47 -5.76 -7.80
N SER A 97 6.31 -5.26 -7.38
CA SER A 97 5.05 -6.01 -7.31
C SER A 97 3.87 -5.05 -7.38
N VAL A 98 2.67 -5.62 -7.56
CA VAL A 98 1.42 -4.88 -7.64
C VAL A 98 0.39 -5.47 -6.67
N PHE A 99 -0.64 -4.72 -6.33
CA PHE A 99 -1.77 -5.21 -5.54
C PHE A 99 -3.04 -4.46 -5.92
N ASP A 100 -4.17 -5.17 -5.94
CA ASP A 100 -5.48 -4.57 -6.24
C ASP A 100 -6.30 -4.32 -4.96
N LYS A 101 -5.74 -4.75 -3.82
CA LYS A 101 -6.36 -4.70 -2.50
C LYS A 101 -5.32 -4.87 -1.40
N LEU A 102 -5.64 -4.38 -0.21
CA LEU A 102 -4.86 -4.58 1.01
C LEU A 102 -5.76 -5.03 2.16
N THR A 103 -5.20 -5.72 3.14
CA THR A 103 -5.89 -5.98 4.40
C THR A 103 -5.50 -4.91 5.40
N TYR A 104 -6.47 -4.12 5.85
CA TYR A 104 -6.30 -3.18 6.93
C TYR A 104 -6.62 -3.87 8.25
N TRP A 105 -5.71 -3.76 9.22
CA TRP A 105 -5.86 -4.32 10.55
C TRP A 105 -6.01 -3.21 11.58
N ASN A 106 -7.00 -3.36 12.46
CA ASN A 106 -7.20 -2.53 13.63
C ASN A 106 -7.05 -3.38 14.91
N LEU A 107 -6.72 -2.72 16.00
CA LEU A 107 -6.50 -3.34 17.29
C LEU A 107 -7.84 -3.51 18.02
N GLU A 108 -8.21 -4.76 18.31
CA GLU A 108 -9.37 -5.18 19.11
C GLU A 108 -10.76 -4.78 18.58
N THR A 109 -10.88 -3.66 17.87
CA THR A 109 -12.10 -3.14 17.26
C THR A 109 -12.12 -3.43 15.76
N PRO A 110 -13.26 -3.78 15.16
CA PRO A 110 -13.37 -3.92 13.71
C PRO A 110 -13.08 -2.60 13.00
N PRO A 111 -12.40 -2.62 11.85
CA PRO A 111 -12.36 -1.49 10.94
C PRO A 111 -13.75 -0.94 10.63
N ASN A 112 -13.85 0.37 10.45
CA ASN A 112 -15.09 1.06 10.13
C ASN A 112 -14.87 2.23 9.15
N SER A 113 -15.96 2.89 8.76
CA SER A 113 -15.95 3.99 7.78
C SER A 113 -15.20 5.24 8.24
N ASP A 114 -15.04 5.45 9.54
CA ASP A 114 -14.43 6.64 10.11
C ASP A 114 -12.90 6.49 10.24
N ASP A 115 -12.36 5.30 9.95
CA ASP A 115 -10.93 5.06 9.92
C ASP A 115 -10.28 5.83 8.76
N ALA A 116 -9.22 6.58 9.07
CA ALA A 116 -8.59 7.50 8.11
C ALA A 116 -8.16 6.83 6.79
N VAL A 117 -7.70 5.58 6.85
CA VAL A 117 -7.33 4.82 5.64
C VAL A 117 -8.54 4.45 4.79
N VAL A 118 -9.70 4.18 5.41
CA VAL A 118 -10.94 3.87 4.70
C VAL A 118 -11.43 5.12 3.98
N MET A 119 -11.51 6.26 4.69
CA MET A 119 -11.86 7.54 4.08
C MET A 119 -10.88 7.97 2.97
N ALA A 120 -9.58 7.65 3.11
CA ALA A 120 -8.59 7.96 2.08
C ALA A 120 -8.82 7.21 0.76
N MET A 121 -9.48 6.04 0.79
CA MET A 121 -9.81 5.30 -0.44
C MET A 121 -10.87 6.01 -1.29
N ASP A 122 -11.69 6.88 -0.70
CA ASP A 122 -12.71 7.64 -1.44
C ASP A 122 -12.14 8.89 -2.11
N TRP A 123 -10.94 9.35 -1.69
CA TRP A 123 -10.33 10.58 -2.20
C TRP A 123 -10.11 10.61 -3.71
N PRO A 124 -9.68 9.53 -4.40
CA PRO A 124 -9.41 9.58 -5.83
C PRO A 124 -10.64 9.93 -6.69
N GLU A 125 -11.83 9.45 -6.31
CA GLU A 125 -13.09 9.79 -6.99
C GLU A 125 -13.39 11.29 -6.84
N LEU A 126 -13.27 11.82 -5.62
CA LEU A 126 -13.46 13.24 -5.35
C LEU A 126 -12.42 14.10 -6.10
N ALA A 127 -11.16 13.67 -6.12
CA ALA A 127 -10.09 14.36 -6.82
C ALA A 127 -10.35 14.43 -8.34
N GLN A 128 -10.90 13.37 -8.93
CA GLN A 128 -11.28 13.36 -10.34
C GLN A 128 -12.39 14.37 -10.64
N ALA A 129 -13.39 14.49 -9.77
CA ALA A 129 -14.47 15.47 -9.93
C ALA A 129 -13.96 16.92 -9.82
N ILE A 130 -13.02 17.19 -8.91
CA ILE A 130 -12.47 18.55 -8.70
C ILE A 130 -11.53 18.98 -9.83
N HIS A 131 -10.68 18.07 -10.32
CA HIS A 131 -9.63 18.37 -11.29
C HIS A 131 -10.00 17.97 -12.72
N GLY A 132 -11.23 17.52 -12.94
CA GLY A 132 -11.74 17.24 -14.28
C GLY A 132 -11.75 18.50 -15.15
N PRO A 133 -11.60 18.35 -16.48
CA PRO A 133 -11.73 19.49 -17.39
C PRO A 133 -13.13 20.10 -17.28
N VAL A 134 -13.23 21.42 -17.42
CA VAL A 134 -14.53 22.11 -17.50
C VAL A 134 -15.06 21.93 -18.92
N GLU A 135 -16.28 21.42 -19.06
CA GLU A 135 -16.98 21.38 -20.35
C GLU A 135 -17.46 22.80 -20.72
N ASP A 136 -17.24 23.20 -21.98
CA ASP A 136 -17.66 24.50 -22.53
C ASP A 136 -19.19 24.62 -22.73
#